data_AF-A0A2T9Z9W6-F1
#
_entry.id   AF-A0A2T9Z9W6-F1
#
_cell.length_a   1.000
_cell.length_b   1.000
_cell.length_c   1.000
_cell.angle_alpha   90.00
_cell.angle_beta   90.00
_cell.angle_gamma   90.00
#
_symmetry.space_group_name_H-M   'P 1'
#
loop_
_entity.id
_entity.type
_entity.pdbx_description
1 polymer ?
#
loop_
_entity_poly.entity_id
_entity_poly.type
_entity_poly.pdbx_seq_one_letter_code
_entity_poly.pdbx_strand_id
1 'polypeptide(L)' 'MRYLAAYLLLHLGAHKNVSADQIVEVISAVGIDADKERAEKVVAELEGKSIEEVIAE' A
#
# COMPACT_ATOMS: atom_id res chain seq x y z
N MET A 1 6.45 1.49 -7.03
CA MET A 1 7.11 0.28 -6.47
C MET A 1 7.08 0.22 -4.94
N ARG A 2 7.64 1.17 -4.17
CA ARG A 2 7.69 1.08 -2.68
C ARG A 2 6.31 1.06 -2.01
N TYR A 3 5.40 1.93 -2.44
CA TYR A 3 4.02 2.00 -1.93
C TYR A 3 3.19 0.77 -2.28
N LEU A 4 3.38 0.22 -3.49
CA LEU A 4 2.71 -0.99 -3.94
C LEU A 4 3.15 -2.21 -3.11
N ALA A 5 4.47 -2.34 -2.86
CA ALA A 5 5.00 -3.41 -2.02
C ALA A 5 4.51 -3.30 -0.56
N ALA A 6 4.47 -2.08 0.00
CA ALA A 6 3.92 -1.84 1.34
C ALA A 6 2.43 -2.16 1.40
N TYR A 7 1.66 -1.76 0.40
CA TYR A 7 0.23 -2.09 0.28
C TYR A 7 0.01 -3.61 0.21
N LEU A 8 0.78 -4.32 -0.60
CA LEU A 8 0.74 -5.78 -0.71
C LEU A 8 1.10 -6.48 0.61
N LEU A 9 2.12 -6.01 1.32
CA LEU A 9 2.51 -6.53 2.63
C LEU A 9 1.38 -6.38 3.65
N LEU A 10 0.74 -5.22 3.68
CA LEU A 10 -0.40 -4.94 4.58
C LEU A 10 -1.61 -5.82 4.20
N HIS A 11 -1.87 -5.97 2.91
CA HIS A 11 -2.96 -6.80 2.40
C HIS A 11 -2.78 -8.29 2.75
N LEU A 12 -1.56 -8.82 2.60
CA LEU A 12 -1.22 -10.20 2.96
C LEU A 12 -1.26 -10.43 4.49
N GLY A 13 -0.91 -9.41 5.27
CA GLY A 13 -0.80 -9.43 6.73
C GLY A 13 -2.13 -9.39 7.50
N ALA A 14 -3.27 -9.66 6.83
CA ALA A 14 -4.64 -9.61 7.36
C ALA A 14 -5.29 -8.22 7.50
N HIS A 15 -4.67 -7.15 6.97
CA HIS A 15 -5.35 -5.86 6.80
C HIS A 15 -6.07 -5.81 5.45
N LYS A 16 -7.29 -6.36 5.40
CA LYS A 16 -8.13 -6.34 4.19
C LYS A 16 -8.43 -4.92 3.69
N ASN A 17 -8.46 -3.95 4.60
CA ASN A 17 -8.58 -2.53 4.30
C ASN A 17 -7.26 -1.84 4.62
N VAL A 18 -6.40 -1.74 3.63
CA VAL A 18 -5.12 -1.03 3.74
C VAL A 18 -5.39 0.47 3.62
N SER A 19 -5.05 1.24 4.64
CA SER A 19 -5.14 2.70 4.61
C SER A 19 -3.80 3.36 4.27
N ALA A 20 -3.85 4.60 3.78
CA ALA A 20 -2.65 5.37 3.46
C ALA A 20 -1.73 5.58 4.69
N ASP A 21 -2.31 5.73 5.87
CA ASP A 21 -1.56 5.87 7.12
C ASP A 21 -0.76 4.61 7.46
N GLN A 22 -1.33 3.41 7.23
CA GLN A 22 -0.61 2.16 7.44
C GLN A 22 0.57 2.00 6.46
N ILE A 23 0.39 2.44 5.21
CA ILE A 23 1.48 2.43 4.22
C ILE A 23 2.61 3.36 4.65
N VAL A 24 2.26 4.56 5.14
CA VAL A 24 3.22 5.54 5.65
C VAL A 24 3.98 4.98 6.86
N GLU A 25 3.28 4.33 7.78
CA GLU A 25 3.89 3.69 8.96
C GLU A 25 4.88 2.60 8.56
N VAL A 26 4.50 1.70 7.63
CA VAL A 26 5.39 0.63 7.16
C VAL A 26 6.63 1.20 6.47
N ILE A 27 6.47 2.19 5.59
CA ILE A 27 7.61 2.80 4.88
C ILE A 27 8.52 3.57 5.86
N SER A 28 7.93 4.26 6.84
CA SER A 28 8.68 4.95 7.90
C SER A 28 9.42 3.99 8.82
N ALA A 29 8.87 2.80 9.07
CA ALA A 29 9.53 1.74 9.83
C ALA A 29 10.81 1.22 9.16
N VAL A 30 10.92 1.33 7.83
CA VAL A 30 12.15 1.04 7.07
C VAL A 30 13.10 2.25 7.01
N GLY A 31 12.78 3.36 7.67
CA GLY A 31 13.60 4.57 7.71
C GLY A 31 13.57 5.39 6.42
N ILE A 32 12.49 5.28 5.65
CA ILE A 32 12.29 6.00 4.39
C ILE A 32 11.16 7.02 4.59
N ASP A 33 11.36 8.25 4.10
CA ASP A 33 10.29 9.25 4.09
C ASP A 33 9.12 8.79 3.20
N ALA A 34 7.95 8.65 3.81
CA ALA A 34 6.75 8.23 3.13
C ALA A 34 5.88 9.44 2.77
N ASP A 35 5.76 9.71 1.47
CA ASP A 35 4.79 10.67 0.94
C ASP A 35 3.35 10.13 1.06
N LYS A 36 2.55 10.78 1.91
CA LYS A 36 1.15 10.44 2.16
C LYS A 36 0.27 10.65 0.93
N GLU A 37 0.53 11.66 0.11
CA GLU A 37 -0.26 11.93 -1.11
C GLU A 37 -0.08 10.79 -2.13
N ARG A 38 1.14 10.24 -2.22
CA ARG A 38 1.40 9.05 -3.04
C ARG A 38 0.76 7.78 -2.46
N ALA A 39 0.76 7.63 -1.14
CA ALA A 39 0.11 6.50 -0.49
C ALA A 39 -1.41 6.54 -0.73
N GLU A 40 -2.05 7.70 -0.61
CA GLU A 40 -3.49 7.89 -0.89
C GLU A 40 -3.83 7.59 -2.36
N LYS A 41 -3.02 8.04 -3.32
CA LYS A 41 -3.22 7.71 -4.74
C LYS A 41 -3.18 6.21 -4.99
N VAL A 42 -2.22 5.51 -4.39
CA VAL A 42 -2.08 4.05 -4.54
C VAL A 42 -3.25 3.32 -3.87
N VAL A 43 -3.68 3.76 -2.70
CA VAL A 43 -4.88 3.20 -2.05
C VAL A 43 -6.10 3.41 -2.93
N ALA A 44 -6.34 4.62 -3.44
CA ALA A 44 -7.49 4.92 -4.28
C ALA A 44 -7.48 4.17 -5.63
N GLU A 45 -6.31 3.97 -6.23
CA GLU A 45 -6.18 3.20 -7.49
C GLU A 45 -6.40 1.69 -7.31
N LEU A 46 -6.18 1.18 -6.08
CA LEU A 46 -6.29 -0.24 -5.72
C LEU A 46 -7.59 -0.55 -4.97
N GLU A 47 -8.26 0.46 -4.42
CA GLU A 47 -9.56 0.36 -3.78
C GLU A 47 -10.61 -0.03 -4.83
N GLY A 48 -11.04 -1.29 -4.78
CA GLY A 48 -12.00 -1.87 -5.73
C GLY A 48 -11.39 -2.60 -6.93
N LYS A 49 -10.06 -2.63 -7.09
CA LYS A 49 -9.39 -3.55 -8.02
C LYS A 49 -8.98 -4.82 -7.31
N SER A 50 -9.09 -5.96 -8.00
CA SER A 50 -8.54 -7.21 -7.48
C SER A 50 -7.03 -7.12 -7.45
N ILE A 51 -6.46 -7.12 -6.25
CA ILE A 51 -5.00 -7.05 -6.03
C ILE A 51 -4.28 -8.20 -6.74
N GLU A 52 -4.97 -9.32 -6.94
CA GLU A 52 -4.54 -10.46 -7.74
C GLU A 52 -4.26 -10.10 -9.21
N GLU A 53 -5.05 -9.20 -9.81
CA GLU A 53 -4.80 -8.69 -11.17
C GLU A 53 -3.56 -7.79 -11.20
N VAL A 54 -3.35 -6.99 -10.16
CA VAL A 54 -2.21 -6.06 -10.03
C VAL A 54 -0.88 -6.81 -9.81
N ILE A 55 -0.92 -8.01 -9.22
CA ILE A 55 0.25 -8.88 -9.04
C ILE A 55 0.56 -9.70 -10.31
N ALA A 56 -0.46 -9.98 -11.13
CA ALA A 56 -0.33 -10.85 -12.29
C ALA A 56 0.24 -10.16 -13.54
N GLU A 57 0.36 -8.84 -13.54
CA GLU A 57 0.93 -8.00 -14.61
C GLU A 57 2.37 -7.57 -14.32
#